data_AF-A0A0W0Z038-F1
#
_entry.id   AF-A0A0W0Z038-F1
#
_cell.length_a   1.000
_cell.length_b   1.000
_cell.length_c   1.000
_cell.angle_alpha   90.00
_cell.angle_beta   90.00
_cell.angle_gamma   90.00
#
_symmetry.space_group_name_H-M   'P 1'
#
loop_
_entity.id
_entity.type
_entity.pdbx_description
1 polymer ?
#
loop_
_entity_poly.entity_id
_entity_poly.type
_entity_poly.pdbx_seq_one_letter_code
_entity_poly.pdbx_strand_id
1 'polypeptide(L)'
;MTIFLDIAKQLVKEKLEAERRRSESTASGYITGFFVDKALSSEKQRIINDTILKISLLEDAGDDEINSENIEKLIDECKTEAKKKCSGKEIEKDKIKDEGHHGRAMIKINGLLNGLYKRFNEENIKLLNQSSDNDPFNVLCYWLGMYLAKREMILHYPESFLLSLFNIPALVNEKEQLVLAKIAKCQVKLGRLDKHHDEYQDARRDCVAECLKELKDENEILCAKYAWTPKLPFDFVFLGQITFSMPEIGPDTGFLEMCLSKATQAIKPMVKAEEKSALSY
;
A
#
# COMPACT_ATOMS: atom_id res chain seq x y z
N MET A 1 -18.09 1.07 -2.69
CA MET A 1 -16.70 1.51 -2.50
C MET A 1 -15.82 0.46 -3.16
N THR A 2 -14.84 0.90 -3.94
CA THR A 2 -13.91 0.02 -4.63
C THR A 2 -12.63 -0.16 -3.82
N ILE A 3 -11.94 -1.27 -4.05
CA ILE A 3 -10.64 -1.57 -3.44
C ILE A 3 -9.62 -0.48 -3.78
N PHE A 4 -9.58 -0.02 -5.03
CA PHE A 4 -8.69 1.08 -5.43
C PHE A 4 -8.97 2.34 -4.63
N LEU A 5 -10.23 2.78 -4.55
CA LEU A 5 -10.59 4.01 -3.86
C LEU A 5 -10.19 3.97 -2.38
N ASP A 6 -10.40 2.84 -1.71
CA ASP A 6 -9.99 2.64 -0.32
C ASP A 6 -8.48 2.80 -0.13
N ILE A 7 -7.72 2.09 -0.96
CA ILE A 7 -6.25 2.10 -0.90
C ILE A 7 -5.73 3.49 -1.25
N ALA A 8 -6.26 4.12 -2.31
CA ALA A 8 -5.88 5.46 -2.74
C ALA A 8 -6.13 6.51 -1.64
N LYS A 9 -7.31 6.51 -1.03
CA LYS A 9 -7.64 7.39 0.11
C LYS A 9 -6.66 7.21 1.26
N GLN A 10 -6.38 5.97 1.65
CA GLN A 10 -5.46 5.69 2.75
C GLN A 10 -4.05 6.22 2.47
N LEU A 11 -3.53 5.98 1.26
CA LEU A 11 -2.18 6.36 0.86
C LEU A 11 -2.00 7.86 0.73
N VAL A 12 -2.93 8.52 0.03
CA VAL A 12 -2.90 9.96 -0.15
C VAL A 12 -3.04 10.67 1.20
N LYS A 13 -3.92 10.19 2.08
CA LYS A 13 -4.04 10.68 3.45
C LYS A 13 -2.73 10.54 4.23
N GLU A 14 -2.08 9.37 4.20
CA GLU A 14 -0.80 9.16 4.89
C GLU A 14 0.27 10.18 4.44
N LYS A 15 0.33 10.48 3.12
CA LYS A 15 1.28 11.44 2.58
C LYS A 15 0.93 12.89 2.87
N LEU A 16 -0.34 13.25 2.82
CA LEU A 16 -0.81 14.57 3.25
C LEU A 16 -0.52 14.80 4.74
N GLU A 17 -0.73 13.81 5.60
CA GLU A 17 -0.39 13.88 7.03
C GLU A 17 1.11 14.00 7.28
N ALA A 18 1.95 13.36 6.47
CA ALA A 18 3.40 13.53 6.53
C ALA A 18 3.82 14.97 6.17
N GLU A 19 3.23 15.55 5.13
CA GLU A 19 3.47 16.94 4.75
C GLU A 19 2.95 17.94 5.79
N ARG A 20 1.80 17.65 6.41
CA ARG A 20 1.28 18.44 7.53
C ARG A 20 2.29 18.50 8.68
N ARG A 21 2.80 17.33 9.11
CA ARG A 21 3.82 17.22 10.17
C ARG A 21 5.13 17.92 9.81
N ARG A 22 5.53 17.86 8.54
CA ARG A 22 6.70 18.60 8.05
C ARG A 22 6.51 20.11 8.13
N SER A 23 5.30 20.60 7.79
CA SER A 23 4.97 22.02 7.93
C SER A 23 5.02 22.47 9.40
N GLU A 24 4.55 21.63 10.33
CA GLU A 24 4.65 21.86 11.77
C GLU A 24 6.11 21.95 12.25
N SER A 25 6.94 20.97 11.91
CA SER A 25 8.34 20.92 12.35
C SER A 25 9.19 22.08 11.83
N THR A 26 8.87 22.55 10.62
CA THR A 26 9.48 23.75 10.03
C THR A 26 9.05 25.01 10.80
N ALA A 27 7.80 25.11 11.24
CA ALA A 27 7.28 26.25 11.99
C ALA A 27 7.73 26.30 13.46
N SER A 28 8.07 25.15 14.06
CA SER A 28 8.58 25.05 15.43
C SER A 28 10.09 25.33 15.57
N GLY A 29 10.79 25.64 14.47
CA GLY A 29 12.16 26.18 14.52
C GLY A 29 13.29 25.17 14.79
N TYR A 30 13.03 23.86 14.68
CA TYR A 30 14.05 22.86 15.01
C TYR A 30 15.17 22.71 13.95
N ILE A 31 15.02 23.26 12.74
CA ILE A 31 15.94 22.96 11.62
C ILE A 31 16.52 24.20 10.90
N THR A 32 15.93 25.40 11.01
CA THR A 32 16.46 26.58 10.27
C THR A 32 16.36 27.89 11.04
N GLY A 33 17.50 28.55 11.23
CA GLY A 33 17.64 29.89 11.85
C GLY A 33 17.12 31.06 11.01
N PHE A 34 16.07 30.85 10.21
CA PHE A 34 15.38 31.91 9.46
C PHE A 34 14.01 32.18 10.08
N PHE A 35 13.54 33.43 10.00
CA PHE A 35 12.20 33.84 10.42
C PHE A 35 11.13 33.05 9.66
N VAL A 36 10.69 31.91 10.20
CA VAL A 36 9.60 31.13 9.62
C VAL A 36 8.27 31.81 9.92
N ASP A 37 7.53 32.18 8.87
CA ASP A 37 6.17 32.74 9.00
C ASP A 37 5.22 31.65 9.52
N LYS A 38 5.02 31.65 10.85
CA LYS A 38 4.11 30.73 11.55
C LYS A 38 2.68 30.79 11.00
N ALA A 39 2.21 31.96 10.57
CA ALA A 39 0.88 32.13 10.01
C ALA A 39 0.75 31.48 8.63
N LEU A 40 1.80 31.53 7.81
CA LEU A 40 1.83 30.82 6.53
C LEU A 40 1.85 29.30 6.74
N SER A 41 2.60 28.80 7.73
CA SER A 41 2.60 27.37 8.04
C SER A 41 1.25 26.88 8.57
N SER A 42 0.60 27.62 9.47
CA SER A 42 -0.73 27.24 9.98
C SER A 42 -1.78 27.23 8.88
N GLU A 43 -1.71 28.16 7.92
CA GLU A 43 -2.63 28.18 6.78
C GLU A 43 -2.42 26.98 5.85
N LYS A 44 -1.17 26.60 5.57
CA LYS A 44 -0.86 25.37 4.81
C LYS A 44 -1.40 24.13 5.51
N GLN A 45 -1.25 24.04 6.84
CA GLN A 45 -1.80 22.94 7.61
C GLN A 45 -3.33 22.90 7.55
N ARG A 46 -4.00 24.06 7.62
CA ARG A 46 -5.46 24.17 7.45
C ARG A 46 -5.91 23.63 6.10
N ILE A 47 -5.24 24.04 5.02
CA ILE A 47 -5.53 23.58 3.65
C ILE A 47 -5.32 22.07 3.53
N ILE A 48 -4.22 21.54 4.06
CA ILE A 48 -3.96 20.09 4.06
C ILE A 48 -5.06 19.33 4.82
N ASN A 49 -5.47 19.81 6.00
CA ASN A 49 -6.53 19.18 6.78
C ASN A 49 -7.88 19.16 6.05
N ASP A 50 -8.24 20.27 5.40
CA ASP A 50 -9.45 20.36 4.58
C ASP A 50 -9.41 19.35 3.42
N THR A 51 -8.27 19.24 2.74
CA THR A 51 -8.06 18.24 1.68
C THR A 51 -8.17 16.81 2.19
N ILE A 52 -7.57 16.49 3.35
CA ILE A 52 -7.69 15.17 3.98
C ILE A 52 -9.16 14.83 4.28
N LEU A 53 -9.92 15.79 4.79
CA LEU A 53 -11.35 15.61 5.07
C LEU A 53 -12.14 15.37 3.79
N LYS A 54 -11.94 16.21 2.76
CA LYS A 54 -12.59 16.05 1.45
C LYS A 54 -12.31 14.69 0.82
N ILE A 55 -11.06 14.24 0.85
CA ILE A 55 -10.68 12.91 0.34
C ILE A 55 -11.32 11.79 1.16
N SER A 56 -11.37 11.93 2.49
CA SER A 56 -11.99 10.93 3.35
C SER A 56 -13.50 10.80 3.13
N LEU A 57 -14.16 11.92 2.83
CA LEU A 57 -15.60 12.02 2.57
C LEU A 57 -15.99 11.77 1.10
N LEU A 58 -15.01 11.57 0.21
CA LEU A 58 -15.28 11.34 -1.20
C LEU A 58 -16.14 10.08 -1.36
N GLU A 59 -17.31 10.21 -1.96
CA GLU A 59 -18.17 9.06 -2.25
C GLU A 59 -17.63 8.29 -3.46
N ASP A 60 -17.90 6.99 -3.49
CA ASP A 60 -17.52 6.14 -4.61
C ASP A 60 -18.38 6.47 -5.84
N ALA A 61 -17.73 6.94 -6.91
CA ALA A 61 -18.39 7.23 -8.18
C ALA A 61 -18.78 5.96 -8.97
N GLY A 62 -18.38 4.77 -8.50
CA GLY A 62 -18.60 3.49 -9.18
C GLY A 62 -17.61 3.20 -10.31
N ASP A 63 -16.69 4.12 -10.55
CA ASP A 63 -15.64 4.01 -11.57
C ASP A 63 -14.32 4.57 -11.02
N ASP A 64 -13.28 3.75 -11.07
CA ASP A 64 -11.98 4.08 -10.49
C ASP A 64 -11.19 5.13 -11.27
N GLU A 65 -11.46 5.31 -12.56
CA GLU A 65 -10.91 6.42 -13.34
C GLU A 65 -11.46 7.73 -12.80
N ILE A 66 -12.79 7.81 -12.65
CA ILE A 66 -13.47 9.00 -12.09
C ILE A 66 -13.03 9.23 -10.64
N ASN A 67 -12.93 8.18 -9.84
CA ASN A 67 -12.45 8.28 -8.46
C ASN A 67 -11.01 8.82 -8.39
N SER A 68 -10.12 8.35 -9.28
CA SER A 68 -8.73 8.84 -9.37
C SER A 68 -8.69 10.32 -9.76
N GLU A 69 -9.43 10.72 -10.79
CA GLU A 69 -9.51 12.11 -11.24
C GLU A 69 -10.04 13.05 -10.13
N ASN A 70 -11.03 12.59 -9.36
CA ASN A 70 -11.57 13.36 -8.24
C ASN A 70 -10.53 13.59 -7.14
N ILE A 71 -9.73 12.58 -6.80
CA ILE A 71 -8.64 12.73 -5.81
C ILE A 71 -7.54 13.64 -6.36
N GLU A 72 -7.15 13.48 -7.63
CA GLU A 72 -6.14 14.34 -8.29
C GLU A 72 -6.57 15.80 -8.25
N LYS A 73 -7.84 16.08 -8.57
CA LYS A 73 -8.42 17.43 -8.49
C LYS A 73 -8.33 18.02 -7.09
N LEU A 74 -8.64 17.25 -6.05
CA LEU A 74 -8.53 17.71 -4.66
C LEU A 74 -7.08 18.04 -4.27
N ILE A 75 -6.10 17.27 -4.75
CA ILE A 75 -4.68 17.53 -4.51
C ILE A 75 -4.23 18.79 -5.27
N ASP A 76 -4.69 19.00 -6.50
CA ASP A 76 -4.38 20.19 -7.30
C ASP A 76 -5.04 21.46 -6.74
N GLU A 77 -6.26 21.35 -6.19
CA GLU A 77 -6.91 22.42 -5.45
C GLU A 77 -6.11 22.79 -4.20
N CYS A 78 -5.67 21.78 -3.42
CA CYS A 78 -4.79 21.97 -2.26
C CYS A 78 -3.52 22.75 -2.63
N LYS A 79 -2.85 22.30 -3.69
CA LYS A 79 -1.65 22.94 -4.25
C LYS A 79 -1.92 24.39 -4.64
N THR A 80 -3.01 24.64 -5.36
CA THR A 80 -3.38 25.96 -5.89
C THR A 80 -3.79 26.92 -4.78
N GLU A 81 -4.55 26.47 -3.78
CA GLU A 81 -4.94 27.29 -2.63
C GLU A 81 -3.71 27.68 -1.81
N ALA A 82 -2.82 26.73 -1.53
CA ALA A 82 -1.58 27.01 -0.81
C ALA A 82 -0.70 28.02 -1.57
N LYS A 83 -0.61 27.89 -2.89
CA LYS A 83 0.12 28.83 -3.75
C LYS A 83 -0.47 30.24 -3.68
N LYS A 84 -1.80 30.40 -3.78
CA LYS A 84 -2.48 31.69 -3.67
C LYS A 84 -2.14 32.40 -2.36
N LYS A 85 -2.12 31.66 -1.25
CA LYS A 85 -1.79 32.18 0.09
C LYS A 85 -0.32 32.58 0.25
N CYS A 86 0.60 31.88 -0.42
CA CYS A 86 2.01 32.30 -0.51
C CYS A 86 2.17 33.57 -1.36
N SER A 87 1.57 33.59 -2.56
CA SER A 87 1.70 34.71 -3.50
C SER A 87 1.05 36.00 -3.01
N GLY A 88 0.07 35.96 -2.10
CA GLY A 88 -0.51 37.16 -1.48
C GLY A 88 0.44 37.91 -0.53
N LYS A 89 1.58 37.31 -0.16
CA LYS A 89 2.64 37.94 0.65
C LYS A 89 3.97 38.13 -0.11
N GLU A 90 4.13 37.53 -1.29
CA GLU A 90 5.35 37.52 -2.12
C GLU A 90 5.21 38.26 -3.46
N ILE A 91 4.28 39.22 -3.58
CA ILE A 91 4.25 40.14 -4.73
C ILE A 91 5.23 41.29 -4.48
N GLU A 92 6.53 41.01 -4.47
CA GLU A 92 7.58 42.00 -4.75
C GLU A 92 8.94 41.32 -4.63
N LYS A 93 9.33 40.60 -5.68
CA LYS A 93 10.69 40.59 -6.27
C LYS A 93 10.86 39.30 -7.07
N ASP A 94 10.82 39.50 -8.39
CA ASP A 94 11.48 38.69 -9.41
C ASP A 94 11.23 37.17 -9.43
N LYS A 95 10.37 36.77 -10.37
CA LYS A 95 10.49 35.58 -11.23
C LYS A 95 11.23 34.38 -10.63
N ILE A 96 10.64 33.69 -9.66
CA ILE A 96 10.92 32.27 -9.46
C ILE A 96 9.59 31.53 -9.25
N LYS A 97 9.26 30.65 -10.21
CA LYS A 97 8.16 29.67 -10.16
C LYS A 97 8.44 28.55 -9.14
N ASP A 98 8.96 28.85 -7.95
CA ASP A 98 9.20 27.83 -6.94
C ASP A 98 7.97 27.76 -6.03
N GLU A 99 7.12 26.77 -6.26
CA GLU A 99 5.97 26.46 -5.39
C GLU A 99 6.42 25.90 -4.02
N GLY A 100 7.73 25.95 -3.76
CA GLY A 100 8.39 25.53 -2.54
C GLY A 100 8.24 24.03 -2.33
N HIS A 101 8.54 23.61 -1.09
CA HIS A 101 8.45 22.21 -0.72
C HIS A 101 7.02 21.64 -0.85
N HIS A 102 6.01 22.44 -0.48
CA HIS A 102 4.61 22.03 -0.50
C HIS A 102 4.11 21.70 -1.91
N GLY A 103 4.38 22.55 -2.91
CA GLY A 103 3.97 22.27 -4.29
C GLY A 103 4.65 21.03 -4.87
N ARG A 104 5.95 20.83 -4.58
CA ARG A 104 6.67 19.61 -4.98
C ARG A 104 6.10 18.37 -4.31
N ALA A 105 5.67 18.46 -3.05
CA ALA A 105 5.04 17.36 -2.36
C ALA A 105 3.71 16.96 -3.00
N MET A 106 2.85 17.92 -3.35
CA MET A 106 1.57 17.62 -4.03
C MET A 106 1.80 16.96 -5.39
N ILE A 107 2.80 17.41 -6.17
CA ILE A 107 3.19 16.75 -7.42
C ILE A 107 3.61 15.29 -7.19
N LYS A 108 4.37 15.01 -6.12
CA LYS A 108 4.76 13.63 -5.77
C LYS A 108 3.55 12.77 -5.35
N ILE A 109 2.59 13.35 -4.64
CA ILE A 109 1.36 12.65 -4.25
C ILE A 109 0.52 12.31 -5.49
N ASN A 110 0.34 13.24 -6.44
CA ASN A 110 -0.32 12.93 -7.72
C ASN A 110 0.46 11.88 -8.52
N GLY A 111 1.80 11.96 -8.53
CA GLY A 111 2.64 10.94 -9.14
C GLY A 111 2.40 9.55 -8.54
N LEU A 112 2.31 9.45 -7.20
CA LEU A 112 1.99 8.21 -6.50
C LEU A 112 0.60 7.68 -6.85
N LEU A 113 -0.43 8.54 -6.87
CA LEU A 113 -1.78 8.17 -7.25
C LEU A 113 -1.83 7.63 -8.69
N ASN A 114 -1.20 8.33 -9.63
CA ASN A 114 -1.12 7.93 -11.03
C ASN A 114 -0.32 6.64 -11.23
N GLY A 115 0.75 6.44 -10.47
CA GLY A 115 1.51 5.18 -10.43
C GLY A 115 0.63 4.03 -9.96
N LEU A 116 -0.10 4.22 -8.86
CA LEU A 116 -1.05 3.24 -8.32
C LEU A 116 -2.15 2.89 -9.32
N TYR A 117 -2.79 3.89 -9.92
CA TYR A 117 -3.87 3.66 -10.90
C TYR A 117 -3.37 2.84 -12.09
N LYS A 118 -2.25 3.25 -12.70
CA LYS A 118 -1.62 2.51 -13.80
C LYS A 118 -1.30 1.09 -13.41
N ARG A 119 -0.76 0.91 -12.20
CA ARG A 119 -0.41 -0.39 -11.65
C ARG A 119 -1.63 -1.29 -11.52
N PHE A 120 -2.74 -0.76 -11.04
CA PHE A 120 -3.99 -1.52 -10.88
C PHE A 120 -4.74 -1.72 -12.20
N ASN A 121 -4.37 -1.00 -13.26
CA ASN A 121 -4.91 -1.14 -14.60
C ASN A 121 -4.06 -2.06 -15.50
N GLU A 122 -2.93 -2.60 -15.01
CA GLU A 122 -2.13 -3.54 -15.80
C GLU A 122 -2.99 -4.76 -16.15
N GLU A 123 -2.94 -5.23 -17.41
CA GLU A 123 -3.87 -6.24 -17.96
C GLU A 123 -3.97 -7.55 -17.14
N ASN A 124 -2.94 -7.85 -16.34
CA ASN A 124 -2.86 -9.04 -15.49
C ASN A 124 -3.45 -8.83 -14.08
N ILE A 125 -3.84 -7.60 -13.73
CA ILE A 125 -4.23 -7.15 -12.40
C ILE A 125 -5.58 -6.46 -12.54
N LYS A 126 -6.68 -7.20 -12.64
CA LYS A 126 -8.02 -6.58 -12.63
C LYS A 126 -8.41 -6.19 -11.21
N LEU A 127 -7.71 -5.20 -10.63
CA LEU A 127 -8.02 -4.64 -9.31
C LEU A 127 -8.83 -3.34 -9.39
N LEU A 128 -8.87 -2.70 -10.55
CA LEU A 128 -9.80 -1.59 -10.81
C LEU A 128 -11.25 -2.11 -10.85
N ASN A 129 -12.15 -1.25 -10.39
CA ASN A 129 -13.59 -1.42 -10.31
C ASN A 129 -14.01 -2.67 -9.51
N GLN A 130 -13.10 -3.17 -8.65
CA GLN A 130 -13.38 -4.29 -7.76
C GLN A 130 -14.02 -3.78 -6.47
N SER A 131 -15.16 -4.37 -6.10
CA SER A 131 -15.88 -4.04 -4.86
C SER A 131 -15.02 -4.28 -3.62
N SER A 132 -15.12 -3.40 -2.62
CA SER A 132 -14.46 -3.51 -1.32
C SER A 132 -15.32 -4.25 -0.26
N ASP A 133 -16.24 -5.11 -0.70
CA ASP A 133 -17.12 -5.86 0.19
C ASP A 133 -16.39 -7.00 0.94
N ASN A 134 -17.15 -7.72 1.76
CA ASN A 134 -16.65 -8.82 2.58
C ASN A 134 -16.51 -10.15 1.82
N ASP A 135 -16.60 -10.18 0.49
CA ASP A 135 -16.30 -11.40 -0.27
C ASP A 135 -14.84 -11.81 -0.02
N PRO A 136 -14.55 -13.11 0.22
CA PRO A 136 -13.20 -13.57 0.51
C PRO A 136 -12.17 -13.16 -0.55
N PHE A 137 -12.53 -13.15 -1.83
CA PHE A 137 -11.63 -12.73 -2.91
C PHE A 137 -11.39 -11.22 -2.88
N ASN A 138 -12.39 -10.42 -2.55
CA ASN A 138 -12.23 -8.97 -2.40
C ASN A 138 -11.30 -8.63 -1.23
N VAL A 139 -11.42 -9.35 -0.12
CA VAL A 139 -10.49 -9.23 1.01
C VAL A 139 -9.06 -9.60 0.61
N LEU A 140 -8.86 -10.69 -0.15
CA LEU A 140 -7.56 -11.05 -0.71
C LEU A 140 -7.01 -9.90 -1.58
N CYS A 141 -7.80 -9.45 -2.55
CA CYS A 141 -7.46 -8.37 -3.47
C CYS A 141 -7.10 -7.07 -2.75
N TYR A 142 -7.81 -6.73 -1.66
CA TYR A 142 -7.51 -5.56 -0.85
C TYR A 142 -6.11 -5.64 -0.22
N TRP A 143 -5.80 -6.74 0.48
CA TRP A 143 -4.51 -6.87 1.17
C TRP A 143 -3.33 -7.00 0.20
N LEU A 144 -3.52 -7.69 -0.93
CA LEU A 144 -2.49 -7.77 -1.96
C LEU A 144 -2.36 -6.45 -2.73
N GLY A 145 -3.46 -5.72 -2.94
CA GLY A 145 -3.44 -4.36 -3.44
C GLY A 145 -2.66 -3.42 -2.53
N MET A 146 -2.83 -3.51 -1.22
CA MET A 146 -2.05 -2.76 -0.23
C MET A 146 -0.56 -3.08 -0.31
N TYR A 147 -0.18 -4.35 -0.54
CA TYR A 147 1.20 -4.74 -0.80
C TYR A 147 1.77 -4.04 -2.04
N LEU A 148 1.06 -4.10 -3.17
CA LEU A 148 1.46 -3.45 -4.42
C LEU A 148 1.57 -1.94 -4.26
N ALA A 149 0.62 -1.33 -3.57
CA ALA A 149 0.62 0.11 -3.36
C ALA A 149 1.76 0.58 -2.46
N LYS A 150 2.17 -0.24 -1.48
CA LYS A 150 3.35 0.05 -0.66
C LYS A 150 4.64 0.08 -1.49
N ARG A 151 4.73 -0.72 -2.55
CA ARG A 151 5.85 -0.65 -3.50
C ARG A 151 5.84 0.66 -4.27
N GLU A 152 4.69 1.08 -4.80
CA GLU A 152 4.58 2.37 -5.48
C GLU A 152 4.99 3.54 -4.57
N MET A 153 4.66 3.47 -3.28
CA MET A 153 5.15 4.45 -2.31
C MET A 153 6.68 4.52 -2.23
N ILE A 154 7.38 3.39 -2.33
CA ILE A 154 8.85 3.34 -2.25
C ILE A 154 9.47 3.98 -3.49
N LEU A 155 8.88 3.74 -4.68
CA LEU A 155 9.34 4.34 -5.93
C LEU A 155 9.25 5.88 -5.89
N HIS A 156 8.18 6.42 -5.33
CA HIS A 156 7.96 7.86 -5.25
C HIS A 156 8.60 8.53 -4.01
N TYR A 157 8.89 7.75 -2.95
CA TYR A 157 9.43 8.24 -1.67
C TYR A 157 10.56 7.35 -1.13
N PRO A 158 11.73 7.33 -1.79
CA PRO A 158 12.85 6.47 -1.43
C PRO A 158 13.49 6.81 -0.07
N GLU A 159 13.25 8.00 0.49
CA GLU A 159 13.84 8.43 1.78
C GLU A 159 13.32 7.65 3.02
N SER A 160 12.45 6.66 2.83
CA SER A 160 11.86 5.88 3.92
C SER A 160 12.81 4.74 4.35
N PHE A 161 12.96 4.53 5.67
CA PHE A 161 13.66 3.40 6.33
C PHE A 161 13.37 2.00 5.72
N LEU A 162 12.27 1.87 4.99
CA LEU A 162 11.85 0.66 4.28
C LEU A 162 12.78 0.20 3.16
N LEU A 163 13.68 1.04 2.63
CA LEU A 163 14.70 0.57 1.68
C LEU A 163 15.50 -0.63 2.22
N SER A 164 15.69 -0.69 3.55
CA SER A 164 16.34 -1.82 4.21
C SER A 164 15.64 -3.18 4.02
N LEU A 165 14.31 -3.19 3.86
CA LEU A 165 13.51 -4.41 3.65
C LEU A 165 13.49 -4.86 2.18
N PHE A 166 13.89 -4.00 1.24
CA PHE A 166 13.82 -4.22 -0.22
C PHE A 166 15.20 -4.20 -0.88
N ASN A 167 16.27 -4.44 -0.12
CA ASN A 167 17.67 -4.36 -0.56
C ASN A 167 18.06 -5.35 -1.69
N ILE A 168 17.15 -6.23 -2.12
CA ILE A 168 17.37 -7.15 -3.23
C ILE A 168 16.30 -6.89 -4.31
N PRO A 169 16.55 -5.99 -5.29
CA PRO A 169 15.57 -5.65 -6.33
C PRO A 169 14.96 -6.86 -7.05
N ALA A 170 15.76 -7.91 -7.27
CA ALA A 170 15.30 -9.15 -7.89
C ALA A 170 14.25 -9.88 -7.04
N LEU A 171 14.46 -9.98 -5.71
CA LEU A 171 13.49 -10.57 -4.79
C LEU A 171 12.18 -9.76 -4.77
N VAL A 172 12.27 -8.43 -4.81
CA VAL A 172 11.08 -7.56 -4.85
C VAL A 172 10.24 -7.83 -6.10
N ASN A 173 10.89 -7.91 -7.26
CA ASN A 173 10.22 -8.16 -8.52
C ASN A 173 9.64 -9.58 -8.58
N GLU A 174 10.34 -10.60 -8.06
CA GLU A 174 9.81 -11.97 -7.98
C GLU A 174 8.60 -12.06 -7.03
N LYS A 175 8.64 -11.41 -5.85
CA LYS A 175 7.50 -11.38 -4.92
C LYS A 175 6.28 -10.71 -5.53
N GLU A 176 6.51 -9.64 -6.27
CA GLU A 176 5.45 -8.97 -6.98
C GLU A 176 4.82 -9.87 -8.05
N GLN A 177 5.62 -10.44 -8.94
CA GLN A 177 5.12 -11.35 -9.97
C GLN A 177 4.34 -12.53 -9.35
N LEU A 178 4.83 -13.04 -8.22
CA LEU A 178 4.16 -14.06 -7.43
C LEU A 178 2.77 -13.61 -6.97
N VAL A 179 2.66 -12.42 -6.38
CA VAL A 179 1.38 -11.84 -5.94
C VAL A 179 0.41 -11.71 -7.12
N LEU A 180 0.86 -11.17 -8.26
CA LEU A 180 0.00 -10.99 -9.43
C LEU A 180 -0.49 -12.33 -9.98
N ALA A 181 0.43 -13.28 -10.14
CA ALA A 181 0.11 -14.62 -10.63
C ALA A 181 -0.89 -15.32 -9.70
N LYS A 182 -0.79 -15.12 -8.39
CA LYS A 182 -1.72 -15.70 -7.42
C LYS A 182 -3.10 -15.07 -7.44
N ILE A 183 -3.22 -13.74 -7.60
CA ILE A 183 -4.52 -13.09 -7.80
C ILE A 183 -5.22 -13.69 -9.03
N ALA A 184 -4.53 -13.73 -10.17
CA ALA A 184 -5.07 -14.26 -11.42
C ALA A 184 -5.44 -15.75 -11.30
N LYS A 185 -4.58 -16.58 -10.70
CA LYS A 185 -4.84 -18.02 -10.48
C LYS A 185 -6.05 -18.22 -9.57
N CYS A 186 -6.16 -17.46 -8.49
CA CYS A 186 -7.29 -17.53 -7.56
C CYS A 186 -8.59 -17.15 -8.26
N GLN A 187 -8.60 -16.07 -9.04
CA GLN A 187 -9.76 -15.64 -9.83
C GLN A 187 -10.21 -16.74 -10.81
N VAL A 188 -9.28 -17.39 -11.51
CA VAL A 188 -9.59 -18.50 -12.42
C VAL A 188 -10.13 -19.71 -11.66
N LYS A 189 -9.57 -20.08 -10.50
CA LYS A 189 -10.09 -21.17 -9.66
C LYS A 189 -11.52 -20.87 -9.22
N LEU A 190 -11.79 -19.66 -8.72
CA LEU A 190 -13.12 -19.23 -8.29
C LEU A 190 -14.15 -19.23 -9.43
N GLY A 191 -13.71 -18.91 -10.66
CA GLY A 191 -14.57 -18.95 -11.84
C GLY A 191 -15.01 -20.36 -12.26
N ARG A 192 -14.33 -21.41 -11.79
CA ARG A 192 -14.65 -22.82 -12.07
C ARG A 192 -15.59 -23.45 -11.03
N LEU A 193 -15.82 -22.77 -9.91
CA LEU A 193 -16.73 -23.25 -8.87
C LEU A 193 -18.18 -23.18 -9.37
N ASP A 194 -18.96 -24.22 -9.05
CA ASP A 194 -20.38 -24.25 -9.38
C ASP A 194 -21.17 -23.30 -8.48
N LYS A 195 -21.69 -22.23 -9.09
CA LYS A 195 -22.44 -21.17 -8.40
C LYS A 195 -23.80 -21.62 -7.86
N HIS A 196 -24.29 -22.77 -8.32
CA HIS A 196 -25.59 -23.32 -7.93
C HIS A 196 -25.48 -24.41 -6.86
N HIS A 197 -24.27 -24.74 -6.43
CA HIS A 197 -24.06 -25.70 -5.35
C HIS A 197 -24.35 -25.06 -3.99
N ASP A 198 -24.97 -25.81 -3.09
CA ASP A 198 -25.37 -25.31 -1.75
C ASP A 198 -24.16 -24.83 -0.93
N GLU A 199 -23.00 -25.45 -1.13
CA GLU A 199 -21.73 -25.11 -0.46
C GLU A 199 -20.89 -24.08 -1.22
N TYR A 200 -21.44 -23.38 -2.22
CA TYR A 200 -20.66 -22.47 -3.08
C TYR A 200 -19.87 -21.42 -2.29
N GLN A 201 -20.46 -20.83 -1.24
CA GLN A 201 -19.80 -19.81 -0.43
C GLN A 201 -18.63 -20.39 0.39
N ASP A 202 -18.81 -21.57 0.97
CA ASP A 202 -17.74 -22.28 1.68
C ASP A 202 -16.62 -22.67 0.71
N ALA A 203 -16.95 -23.20 -0.47
CA ALA A 203 -15.99 -23.55 -1.50
C ALA A 203 -15.20 -22.33 -2.02
N ARG A 204 -15.85 -21.16 -2.16
CA ARG A 204 -15.15 -19.90 -2.48
C ARG A 204 -14.14 -19.54 -1.41
N ARG A 205 -14.57 -19.55 -0.14
CA ARG A 205 -13.73 -19.21 1.00
C ARG A 205 -12.53 -20.13 1.10
N ASP A 206 -12.74 -21.44 0.99
CA ASP A 206 -11.70 -22.44 1.08
C ASP A 206 -10.71 -22.32 -0.08
N CYS A 207 -11.21 -22.02 -1.29
CA CYS A 207 -10.36 -21.73 -2.44
C CYS A 207 -9.46 -20.51 -2.20
N VAL A 208 -9.99 -19.42 -1.63
CA VAL A 208 -9.18 -18.23 -1.30
C VAL A 208 -8.19 -18.53 -0.18
N ALA A 209 -8.59 -19.26 0.85
CA ALA A 209 -7.72 -19.67 1.95
C ALA A 209 -6.57 -20.56 1.48
N GLU A 210 -6.84 -21.50 0.57
CA GLU A 210 -5.81 -22.31 -0.11
C GLU A 210 -4.86 -21.40 -0.89
N CYS A 211 -5.37 -20.43 -1.66
CA CYS A 211 -4.54 -19.52 -2.43
C CYS A 211 -3.63 -18.65 -1.53
N LEU A 212 -4.13 -18.20 -0.38
CA LEU A 212 -3.34 -17.48 0.63
C LEU A 212 -2.24 -18.35 1.20
N LYS A 213 -2.55 -19.61 1.51
CA LYS A 213 -1.57 -20.58 2.02
C LYS A 213 -0.49 -20.86 0.98
N GLU A 214 -0.88 -21.15 -0.27
CA GLU A 214 0.07 -21.36 -1.37
C GLU A 214 0.99 -20.13 -1.55
N LEU A 215 0.43 -18.91 -1.52
CA LEU A 215 1.20 -17.68 -1.67
C LEU A 215 2.17 -17.47 -0.50
N LYS A 216 1.76 -17.81 0.73
CA LYS A 216 2.63 -17.76 1.90
C LYS A 216 3.80 -18.74 1.77
N ASP A 217 3.51 -20.00 1.47
CA ASP A 217 4.52 -21.05 1.32
C ASP A 217 5.52 -20.68 0.20
N GLU A 218 5.03 -20.17 -0.93
CA GLU A 218 5.89 -19.72 -2.04
C GLU A 218 6.71 -18.47 -1.71
N ASN A 219 6.18 -17.54 -0.91
CA ASN A 219 6.92 -16.37 -0.42
C ASN A 219 8.06 -16.78 0.54
N GLU A 220 7.83 -17.78 1.41
CA GLU A 220 8.86 -18.33 2.29
C GLU A 220 9.98 -19.01 1.49
N ILE A 221 9.61 -19.85 0.51
CA ILE A 221 10.58 -20.49 -0.42
C ILE A 221 11.39 -19.43 -1.17
N LEU A 222 10.71 -18.38 -1.63
CA LEU A 222 11.35 -17.29 -2.36
C LEU A 222 12.31 -16.52 -1.46
N CYS A 223 11.95 -16.21 -0.21
CA CYS A 223 12.87 -15.62 0.76
C CYS A 223 14.08 -16.52 1.03
N ALA A 224 13.88 -17.83 1.20
CA ALA A 224 14.96 -18.80 1.44
C ALA A 224 15.93 -18.89 0.26
N LYS A 225 15.45 -18.82 -0.98
CA LYS A 225 16.29 -18.76 -2.20
C LYS A 225 17.28 -17.59 -2.18
N TYR A 226 16.86 -16.47 -1.60
CA TYR A 226 17.66 -15.25 -1.49
C TYR A 226 18.38 -15.13 -0.14
N ALA A 227 18.24 -16.11 0.74
CA ALA A 227 18.98 -16.17 1.99
C ALA A 227 20.45 -16.48 1.72
N TRP A 228 21.33 -15.80 2.45
CA TRP A 228 22.75 -16.11 2.36
C TRP A 228 23.06 -17.30 3.27
N THR A 229 23.61 -18.37 2.69
CA THR A 229 24.22 -19.46 3.44
C THR A 229 25.73 -19.22 3.55
N PRO A 230 26.26 -18.81 4.71
CA PRO A 230 27.70 -18.81 4.92
C PRO A 230 28.24 -20.24 4.82
N LYS A 231 28.97 -20.57 3.75
CA LYS A 231 29.89 -21.71 3.73
C LYS A 231 31.19 -21.24 4.37
N LEU A 232 31.39 -21.51 5.66
CA LEU A 232 32.68 -21.30 6.30
C LEU A 232 33.65 -22.40 5.85
N PRO A 233 34.85 -22.07 5.34
CA PRO A 233 35.88 -23.06 5.02
C PRO A 233 36.70 -23.34 6.27
N PHE A 234 36.10 -23.97 7.28
CA PHE A 234 36.85 -24.45 8.44
C PHE A 234 36.40 -25.87 8.79
N ASP A 235 37.17 -26.85 8.34
CA ASP A 235 37.13 -28.21 8.85
C ASP A 235 37.62 -28.21 10.30
N PHE A 236 36.72 -28.02 11.25
CA PHE A 236 36.97 -28.42 12.63
C PHE A 236 36.63 -29.90 12.77
N VAL A 237 37.64 -30.74 12.54
CA VAL A 237 37.62 -32.13 13.03
C VAL A 237 37.77 -32.06 14.55
N PHE A 238 36.65 -31.99 15.26
CA PHE A 238 36.58 -32.27 16.70
C PHE A 238 35.50 -33.30 16.96
N LEU A 239 35.88 -34.32 17.72
CA LEU A 239 35.16 -35.56 18.04
C LEU A 239 33.64 -35.40 18.26
N GLY A 240 32.84 -36.12 17.47
CA GLY A 240 31.39 -36.30 17.66
C GLY A 240 30.55 -35.37 16.78
N GLN A 241 29.79 -35.95 15.85
CA GLN A 241 28.93 -35.23 14.91
C GLN A 241 27.83 -34.44 15.64
N ILE A 242 28.08 -33.17 15.95
CA ILE A 242 27.06 -32.17 16.20
C ILE A 242 27.00 -31.31 14.94
N THR A 243 26.03 -31.57 14.07
CA THR A 243 25.70 -30.72 12.93
C THR A 243 25.07 -29.44 13.46
N PHE A 244 25.88 -28.39 13.63
CA PHE A 244 25.36 -27.05 13.93
C PHE A 244 24.78 -26.45 12.64
N SER A 245 23.46 -26.53 12.48
CA SER A 245 22.73 -25.68 11.53
C SER A 245 22.70 -24.26 12.09
N MET A 246 23.54 -23.38 11.55
CA MET A 246 23.44 -21.94 11.79
C MET A 246 22.06 -21.43 11.35
N PRO A 247 21.48 -20.40 12.01
CA PRO A 247 20.27 -19.76 11.54
C PRO A 247 20.52 -19.14 10.16
N GLU A 248 19.65 -19.42 9.20
CA GLU A 248 19.66 -18.77 7.89
C GLU A 248 19.50 -17.26 8.07
N ILE A 249 20.53 -16.48 7.72
CA ILE A 249 20.44 -15.02 7.68
C ILE A 249 19.90 -14.66 6.30
N GLY A 250 18.57 -14.60 6.21
CA GLY A 250 17.84 -14.29 5.00
C GLY A 250 16.98 -13.03 5.11
N PRO A 251 16.54 -12.47 3.97
CA PRO A 251 15.58 -11.36 3.97
C PRO A 251 14.25 -11.82 4.59
N ASP A 252 13.72 -11.04 5.53
CA ASP A 252 12.43 -11.31 6.18
C ASP A 252 11.30 -11.47 5.13
N THR A 253 10.35 -12.35 5.45
CA THR A 253 9.08 -12.53 4.73
C THR A 253 8.35 -11.18 4.53
N GLY A 254 8.49 -10.25 5.49
CA GLY A 254 8.33 -8.81 5.32
C GLY A 254 6.88 -8.33 5.21
N PHE A 255 6.66 -7.20 4.51
CA PHE A 255 5.34 -6.58 4.39
C PHE A 255 4.29 -7.47 3.71
N LEU A 256 4.72 -8.36 2.80
CA LEU A 256 3.83 -9.33 2.15
C LEU A 256 3.24 -10.29 3.18
N GLU A 257 4.06 -10.86 4.07
CA GLU A 257 3.59 -11.77 5.11
C GLU A 257 2.59 -11.12 6.07
N MET A 258 2.82 -9.85 6.41
CA MET A 258 1.86 -9.07 7.19
C MET A 258 0.51 -8.96 6.45
N CYS A 259 0.51 -8.69 5.15
CA CYS A 259 -0.70 -8.62 4.33
C CYS A 259 -1.42 -9.99 4.27
N LEU A 260 -0.67 -11.08 4.05
CA LEU A 260 -1.21 -12.45 4.03
C LEU A 260 -1.82 -12.85 5.37
N SER A 261 -1.15 -12.49 6.48
CA SER A 261 -1.64 -12.73 7.83
C SER A 261 -2.95 -11.98 8.10
N LYS A 262 -3.03 -10.69 7.70
CA LYS A 262 -4.25 -9.90 7.86
C LYS A 262 -5.40 -10.40 6.98
N ALA A 263 -5.12 -10.79 5.74
CA ALA A 263 -6.12 -11.43 4.86
C ALA A 263 -6.66 -12.73 5.47
N THR A 264 -5.77 -13.59 5.95
CA THR A 264 -6.12 -14.85 6.61
C THR A 264 -6.97 -14.61 7.86
N GLN A 265 -6.62 -13.62 8.68
CA GLN A 265 -7.38 -13.25 9.88
C GLN A 265 -8.75 -12.66 9.56
N ALA A 266 -8.90 -11.93 8.45
CA ALA A 266 -10.16 -11.36 8.02
C ALA A 266 -11.12 -12.42 7.46
N ILE A 267 -10.60 -13.45 6.79
CA ILE A 267 -11.40 -14.52 6.16
C ILE A 267 -11.81 -15.60 7.18
N LYS A 268 -10.96 -15.94 8.15
CA LYS A 268 -11.25 -16.95 9.20
C LYS A 268 -12.57 -16.76 9.99
N PRO A 269 -12.94 -15.56 10.47
CA PRO A 269 -14.15 -15.36 11.26
C PRO A 269 -15.45 -15.39 10.44
N MET A 270 -15.37 -15.32 9.10
CA MET A 270 -16.55 -15.46 8.23
C MET A 270 -17.24 -16.83 8.44
N VAL A 271 -16.48 -17.84 8.89
CA VAL A 271 -16.96 -19.18 9.29
C VAL A 271 -17.99 -19.13 10.43
N LYS A 272 -17.87 -18.23 11.41
CA LYS A 272 -18.73 -18.22 12.62
C LYS A 272 -19.96 -17.34 12.52
N ALA A 273 -19.98 -16.39 11.59
CA ALA A 273 -21.08 -15.44 11.45
C ALA A 273 -22.27 -16.07 10.69
N GLU A 274 -21.99 -16.89 9.68
CA GLU A 274 -23.00 -17.59 8.88
C GLU A 274 -23.68 -18.70 9.69
N GLU A 275 -22.92 -19.45 10.51
CA GLU A 275 -23.48 -20.46 11.44
C GLU A 275 -24.46 -19.84 12.46
N LYS A 276 -24.18 -18.63 12.97
CA LYS A 276 -25.09 -17.94 13.91
C LYS A 276 -26.32 -17.34 13.24
N SER A 277 -26.22 -16.93 11.98
CA SER A 277 -27.37 -16.44 11.20
C SER A 277 -28.30 -17.58 10.75
N ALA A 278 -27.77 -18.80 10.56
CA ALA A 278 -28.57 -19.97 10.21
C ALA A 278 -29.30 -20.60 11.42
N LEU A 279 -28.80 -20.38 12.64
CA LEU A 279 -29.38 -20.88 13.90
C LEU A 279 -30.38 -19.90 14.57
N SER A 280 -30.72 -18.79 13.91
CA SER A 280 -31.63 -17.76 14.44
C SER A 280 -33.00 -17.70 13.74
N TYR A 281 -33.37 -18.75 12.99
CA TYR A 281 -34.70 -18.97 12.44
C TYR A 281 -35.42 -20.13 13.13
#